data_AF-A0A2T2WPI6-F1
#
_entry.id   AF-A0A2T2WPI6-F1
#
_cell.length_a   1.000
_cell.length_b   1.000
_cell.length_c   1.000
_cell.angle_alpha   90.00
_cell.angle_beta   90.00
_cell.angle_gamma   90.00
#
_symmetry.space_group_name_H-M   'P 1'
#
loop_
_entity.id
_entity.type
_entity.pdbx_description
1 polymer ?
#
loop_
_entity_poly.entity_id
_entity_poly.type
_entity_poly.pdbx_seq_one_letter_code
_entity_poly.pdbx_strand_id
1 'polypeptide(L)' 'MASVDLIFKLAGIGILVTVAYSVLERLDRKEWGQLVALAGIAIGFLMVLQEVVQLFQSVKTMFNL' A
#
# COMPACT_ATOMS: atom_id res chain seq x y z
N MET A 1 -19.23 -9.12 1.87
CA MET A 1 -18.62 -7.80 1.66
C MET A 1 -17.12 -7.95 1.85
N ALA A 2 -16.35 -8.24 0.78
CA ALA A 2 -14.91 -8.53 0.91
C ALA A 2 -14.05 -7.81 -0.15
N SER A 3 -14.61 -7.51 -1.32
CA SER A 3 -13.87 -6.90 -2.44
C SER A 3 -13.51 -5.42 -2.24
N VAL A 4 -14.24 -4.71 -1.39
CA VAL A 4 -14.12 -3.25 -1.23
C VAL A 4 -13.13 -2.87 -0.12
N ASP A 5 -12.83 -3.78 0.81
CA ASP A 5 -11.93 -3.55 1.94
C ASP A 5 -10.50 -3.22 1.47
N LEU A 6 -9.98 -3.99 0.53
CA LEU A 6 -8.64 -3.77 -0.05
C LEU A 6 -8.55 -2.41 -0.75
N ILE A 7 -9.58 -2.05 -1.52
CA ILE A 7 -9.66 -0.77 -2.23
C ILE A 7 -9.70 0.38 -1.22
N PHE A 8 -10.48 0.27 -0.15
CA PHE A 8 -10.53 1.27 0.92
C PHE A 8 -9.21 1.40 1.68
N LYS A 9 -8.52 0.29 1.97
CA LYS A 9 -7.20 0.31 2.61
C LYS A 9 -6.17 1.02 1.73
N LEU A 10 -6.13 0.69 0.45
CA LEU A 10 -5.22 1.34 -0.51
C LEU A 10 -5.54 2.83 -0.68
N ALA A 11 -6.82 3.20 -0.78
CA ALA A 11 -7.25 4.59 -0.85
C ALA A 11 -6.89 5.38 0.43
N GLY A 12 -7.08 4.78 1.60
CA GLY A 12 -6.73 5.37 2.89
C GLY A 12 -5.24 5.66 3.00
N ILE A 13 -4.38 4.73 2.58
CA ILE A 13 -2.93 4.94 2.53
C ILE A 13 -2.59 6.05 1.55
N GLY A 14 -3.21 6.06 0.36
CA GLY A 14 -3.01 7.11 -0.63
C GLY A 14 -3.29 8.50 -0.06
N ILE A 15 -4.44 8.68 0.62
CA ILE A 15 -4.81 9.94 1.26
C ILE A 15 -3.78 10.32 2.34
N LEU A 16 -3.41 9.38 3.22
CA LEU A 16 -2.44 9.65 4.29
C LEU A 16 -1.08 10.08 3.75
N VAL A 17 -0.59 9.39 2.73
CA VAL A 17 0.70 9.68 2.08
C VAL A 17 0.65 11.05 1.41
N THR A 18 -0.41 11.37 0.68
CA THR A 18 -0.57 12.69 0.04
C THR A 18 -0.63 13.81 1.08
N VAL A 19 -1.38 13.63 2.17
CA VAL A 19 -1.45 14.62 3.25
C VAL A 19 -0.09 14.80 3.90
N ALA A 20 0.63 13.72 4.22
CA ALA A 20 1.96 13.79 4.79
C ALA A 20 2.98 14.45 3.85
N TYR A 21 2.93 14.13 2.55
CA TYR A 21 3.73 14.80 1.52
C TYR A 21 3.47 16.30 1.49
N SER A 22 2.20 16.71 1.41
CA SER A 22 1.81 18.13 1.35
C SER A 22 2.21 18.90 2.61
N VAL A 23 2.19 18.26 3.78
CA VAL A 23 2.67 18.88 5.03
C VAL A 23 4.19 19.05 5.01
N LEU A 24 4.94 18.03 4.59
CA LEU A 24 6.41 18.11 4.50
C LEU A 24 6.89 19.12 3.45
N GLU A 25 6.18 19.22 2.33
CA GLU A 25 6.45 20.22 1.31
C GLU A 25 6.23 21.64 1.84
N ARG A 26 5.17 21.87 2.63
CA ARG A 26 4.90 23.16 3.29
C ARG A 26 5.95 23.54 4.34
N LEU A 27 6.68 22.57 4.90
CA LEU A 27 7.77 22.79 5.85
C LEU A 27 9.13 23.04 5.14
N ASP A 28 9.12 23.20 3.82
CA ASP A 28 10.32 23.35 2.97
C ASP A 28 11.28 22.12 3.05
N ARG A 29 10.72 20.94 3.38
CA ARG A 29 11.41 19.66 3.51
C ARG A 29 11.06 18.72 2.36
N LYS A 30 11.26 19.18 1.13
CA LYS A 30 10.89 18.44 -0.10
C LYS A 30 11.52 17.05 -0.22
N GLU A 31 12.77 16.91 0.24
CA GLU A 31 13.48 15.61 0.25
C GLU A 31 12.73 14.56 1.09
N TRP A 32 12.25 14.95 2.26
CA TRP A 32 11.46 14.07 3.12
C TRP A 32 10.09 13.75 2.52
N GLY A 33 9.46 14.73 1.87
CA GLY A 33 8.22 14.51 1.13
C GLY A 33 8.38 13.41 0.07
N GLN A 34 9.44 13.48 -0.74
CA GLN A 34 9.71 12.47 -1.76
C GLN A 34 9.89 11.06 -1.16
N LEU A 35 10.61 10.94 -0.04
CA LEU A 35 10.76 9.65 0.66
C LEU A 35 9.42 9.10 1.16
N VAL A 36 8.53 9.97 1.65
CA VAL A 36 7.18 9.57 2.09
C VAL A 36 6.32 9.08 0.92
N ALA A 37 6.38 9.74 -0.23
CA ALA A 37 5.68 9.27 -1.43
C ALA A 37 6.18 7.88 -1.87
N LEU A 38 7.49 7.68 -1.85
CA LEU A 38 8.12 6.39 -2.17
C LEU A 38 7.72 5.28 -1.18
N ALA A 39 7.72 5.60 0.12
CA ALA A 39 7.25 4.70 1.16
C ALA A 39 5.77 4.34 1.00
N GLY A 40 4.93 5.31 0.64
CA GLY A 40 3.52 5.08 0.35
C GLY A 40 3.28 4.07 -0.78
N ILE A 41 4.03 4.22 -1.87
CA ILE A 41 4.00 3.28 -3.00
C ILE A 41 4.49 1.89 -2.55
N ALA A 42 5.61 1.83 -1.83
CA ALA A 42 6.17 0.57 -1.34
C ALA A 42 5.19 -0.20 -0.43
N ILE A 43 4.54 0.50 0.51
CA ILE A 43 3.52 -0.10 1.39
C ILE A 43 2.34 -0.62 0.57
N GLY A 44 1.86 0.16 -0.40
CA GLY A 44 0.80 -0.28 -1.32
C GLY A 44 1.15 -1.58 -2.05
N PHE A 45 2.38 -1.68 -2.57
CA PHE A 45 2.86 -2.92 -3.20
C PHE A 45 2.92 -4.10 -2.22
N LEU A 46 3.41 -3.90 -1.00
CA LEU A 46 3.46 -4.96 0.01
C LEU A 46 2.07 -5.52 0.33
N MET A 47 1.04 -4.67 0.35
CA MET A 47 -0.34 -5.11 0.56
C MET A 47 -0.84 -5.98 -0.60
N VAL A 48 -0.57 -5.57 -1.84
CA VAL A 48 -0.94 -6.37 -3.02
C VAL A 48 -0.18 -7.71 -3.04
N LEU A 49 1.09 -7.71 -2.63
CA LEU A 49 1.89 -8.94 -2.55
C LEU A 49 1.32 -9.97 -1.57
N GLN A 50 0.73 -9.54 -0.46
CA GLN A 50 0.09 -10.46 0.50
C GLN A 50 -1.09 -11.20 -0.13
N GLU A 51 -1.91 -10.51 -0.92
CA GLU A 51 -3.01 -11.14 -1.67
C GLU A 51 -2.48 -12.16 -2.69
N VAL A 52 -1.41 -11.81 -3.40
CA VAL A 52 -0.76 -12.74 -4.34
C VAL A 52 -0.25 -13.99 -3.61
N VAL A 53 0.39 -13.83 -2.45
CA VAL A 53 0.85 -14.97 -1.64
C VAL A 53 -0.33 -15.84 -1.19
N GLN A 54 -1.44 -15.24 -0.77
CA GLN A 54 -2.63 -15.98 -0.36
C GLN A 54 -3.24 -16.78 -1.53
N LEU A 55 -3.23 -16.22 -2.74
CA LEU A 55 -3.63 -16.94 -3.95
C LEU A 55 -2.69 -18.11 -4.23
N PHE A 56 -1.37 -17.92 -4.14
CA PHE A 56 -0.40 -19.00 -4.29
C PHE A 56 -0.57 -20.10 -3.23
N GLN A 57 -0.84 -19.74 -1.98
CA GLN A 57 -1.15 -20.70 -0.92
C GLN A 57 -2.42 -21.48 -1.25
N SER A 58 -3.47 -20.80 -1.69
CA SER A 58 -4.73 -21.44 -2.10
C SER A 58 -4.51 -22.44 -3.22
N VAL A 59 -3.70 -22.08 -4.22
CA VAL A 59 -3.30 -22.98 -5.31
C VAL A 59 -2.54 -24.19 -4.75
N LYS A 60 -1.51 -23.98 -3.92
CA LYS A 60 -0.75 -25.10 -3.29
C LYS A 60 -1.65 -26.05 -2.50
N THR A 61 -2.58 -25.50 -1.71
CA THR A 61 -3.55 -26.30 -0.94
C THR A 61 -4.47 -27.11 -1.86
N MET A 62 -4.94 -26.55 -2.98
CA MET A 62 -5.75 -27.32 -3.95
C MET A 62 -4.96 -28.45 -4.61
N PHE A 63 -3.65 -28.25 -4.80
CA PHE A 63 -2.75 -29.28 -5.33
C PHE A 63 -2.14 -30.17 -4.23
N ASN A 64 -2.55 -30.01 -2.96
CA ASN A 64 -2.09 -30.77 -1.79
C ASN A 64 -0.54 -30.86 -1.68
N LEU A 65 0.15 -29.78 -2.06
CA LEU A 65 1.61 -29.61 -2.05
C LEU A 65 2.11 -28.87 -0.81
#